data_AF-A0A7J5XXL7-F1
#
_entry.id   AF-A0A7J5XXL7-F1
#
_cell.length_a   1.000
_cell.length_b   1.000
_cell.length_c   1.000
_cell.angle_alpha   90.00
_cell.angle_beta   90.00
_cell.angle_gamma   90.00
#
_symmetry.space_group_name_H-M   'P 1'
#
loop_
_entity.id
_entity.type
_entity.pdbx_description
1 polymer ?
#
loop_
_entity_poly.entity_id
_entity_poly.type
_entity_poly.pdbx_seq_one_letter_code
_entity_poly.pdbx_strand_id
1 'polypeptide(L)'
;MLINVDDTCVATDVDLQHLPTTPCILLCGESPMTASAFMVAVDQVVVNDRIWTFTEAVNDMFMIYYALNIDYPVELGATMEFILRCIFRINPDKGSKVQKQGNKKSLAVNPKVLSLLSKISEHGITDV
;
A
#
# COMPACT_ATOMS: atom_id res chain seq x y z
N MET A 1 -3.70 3.98 -4.02
CA MET A 1 -3.57 3.02 -2.89
C MET A 1 -4.91 2.83 -2.21
N LEU A 2 -5.60 3.89 -1.81
CA LEU A 2 -6.97 3.82 -1.29
C LEU A 2 -7.92 4.57 -2.24
N ILE A 3 -9.06 3.97 -2.54
CA ILE A 3 -10.10 4.52 -3.41
C ILE A 3 -11.43 4.34 -2.68
N ASN A 4 -12.17 5.42 -2.49
CA ASN A 4 -13.50 5.34 -1.89
C ASN A 4 -14.50 4.86 -2.94
N VAL A 5 -15.34 3.93 -2.54
CA VAL A 5 -16.54 3.49 -3.26
C VAL A 5 -17.75 3.69 -2.35
N ASP A 6 -18.96 3.59 -2.90
CA ASP A 6 -20.17 3.70 -2.10
C ASP A 6 -20.19 2.65 -0.97
N ASP A 7 -20.74 3.02 0.19
CA ASP A 7 -20.76 2.18 1.41
C ASP A 7 -21.42 0.81 1.23
N THR A 8 -22.28 0.69 0.20
CA THR A 8 -23.01 -0.55 -0.13
C THR A 8 -22.52 -1.19 -1.44
N CYS A 9 -21.44 -0.66 -2.02
CA CYS A 9 -20.85 -1.14 -3.25
C CYS A 9 -20.41 -2.60 -3.09
N VAL A 10 -20.80 -3.44 -4.05
CA VAL A 10 -20.27 -4.80 -4.21
C VAL A 10 -19.33 -4.86 -5.40
N ALA A 11 -18.53 -5.93 -5.51
CA ALA A 11 -17.49 -6.05 -6.54
C ALA A 11 -17.99 -5.87 -7.99
N THR A 12 -19.25 -6.22 -8.27
CA THR A 12 -19.87 -6.05 -9.60
C THR A 12 -20.22 -4.61 -9.95
N ASP A 13 -20.33 -3.75 -8.94
CA ASP A 13 -20.74 -2.35 -9.11
C ASP A 13 -19.54 -1.42 -9.28
N VAL A 14 -18.32 -1.93 -9.04
CA VAL A 14 -17.08 -1.17 -9.13
C VAL A 14 -16.82 -0.79 -10.58
N ASP A 15 -16.62 0.49 -10.84
CA ASP A 15 -16.15 0.97 -12.13
C ASP A 15 -14.66 0.65 -12.31
N LEU A 16 -14.42 -0.50 -12.93
CA LEU A 16 -13.09 -1.08 -13.12
C LEU A 16 -12.16 -0.21 -13.99
N GLN A 17 -12.70 0.57 -14.94
CA GLN A 17 -11.89 1.28 -15.94
C GLN A 17 -11.07 2.43 -15.34
N HIS A 18 -11.51 2.94 -14.20
CA HIS A 18 -10.85 4.04 -13.50
C HIS A 18 -9.89 3.56 -12.41
N LEU A 19 -9.78 2.24 -12.20
CA LEU A 19 -8.89 1.68 -11.21
C LEU A 19 -7.43 1.70 -11.71
N PRO A 20 -6.45 1.90 -10.81
CA PRO A 20 -5.04 1.73 -11.13
C PRO A 20 -4.73 0.31 -11.63
N THR A 21 -3.71 0.20 -12.48
CA THR A 21 -3.16 -1.10 -12.88
C THR A 21 -2.38 -1.77 -11.75
N THR A 22 -1.82 -0.99 -10.82
CA THR A 22 -1.16 -1.50 -9.61
C THR A 22 -2.15 -1.79 -8.49
N PRO A 23 -1.86 -2.74 -7.57
CA PRO A 23 -2.73 -3.08 -6.46
C PRO A 23 -3.23 -1.86 -5.68
N CYS A 24 -4.54 -1.81 -5.43
CA CYS A 24 -5.22 -0.79 -4.66
C CYS A 24 -6.33 -1.39 -3.79
N ILE A 25 -6.64 -0.70 -2.69
CA ILE A 25 -7.72 -1.01 -1.77
C ILE A 25 -8.91 -0.13 -2.13
N LEU A 26 -10.07 -0.75 -2.29
CA LEU A 26 -11.36 -0.10 -2.40
C LEU A 26 -12.00 -0.06 -1.00
N LEU A 27 -12.47 1.11 -0.60
CA LEU A 27 -13.01 1.40 0.72
C LEU A 27 -14.52 1.62 0.61
N CYS A 28 -15.33 0.75 1.23
CA CYS A 28 -16.77 0.95 1.36
C CYS A 28 -17.04 1.78 2.63
N GLY A 29 -16.85 3.10 2.53
CA GLY A 29 -16.93 4.01 3.68
C GLY A 29 -16.24 5.35 3.46
N GLU A 30 -16.43 6.28 4.41
CA GLU A 30 -15.75 7.58 4.40
C GLU A 30 -14.27 7.49 4.79
N SER A 31 -13.91 6.55 5.67
CA SER A 31 -12.53 6.41 6.17
C SER A 31 -12.16 4.95 6.47
N PRO A 32 -10.86 4.59 6.47
CA PRO A 32 -10.40 3.26 6.87
C PRO A 32 -10.83 2.82 8.28
N MET A 33 -11.20 3.75 9.16
CA MET A 33 -11.62 3.45 10.54
C MET A 33 -13.12 3.24 10.67
N THR A 34 -13.91 3.73 9.72
CA THR A 34 -15.38 3.71 9.76
C THR A 34 -15.99 2.87 8.64
N ALA A 35 -15.18 2.41 7.68
CA ALA A 35 -15.65 1.59 6.57
C ALA A 35 -16.21 0.25 7.04
N SER A 36 -17.28 -0.16 6.37
CA SER A 36 -18.00 -1.40 6.64
C SER A 36 -17.31 -2.61 6.01
N ALA A 37 -16.62 -2.40 4.90
CA ALA A 37 -15.92 -3.42 4.13
C ALA A 37 -14.79 -2.82 3.28
N PHE A 38 -13.92 -3.70 2.82
CA PHE A 38 -12.82 -3.40 1.92
C PHE A 38 -12.79 -4.42 0.79
N MET A 39 -12.25 -3.99 -0.34
CA MET A 39 -11.89 -4.88 -1.44
C MET A 39 -10.47 -4.57 -1.89
N VAL A 40 -9.83 -5.52 -2.54
CA VAL A 40 -8.53 -5.32 -3.19
C VAL A 40 -8.68 -5.59 -4.67
N ALA A 41 -8.18 -4.66 -5.47
CA ALA A 41 -8.16 -4.75 -6.91
C ALA A 41 -6.72 -4.62 -7.43
N VAL A 42 -6.43 -5.29 -8.53
CA VAL A 42 -5.18 -5.17 -9.30
C VAL A 42 -5.52 -5.33 -10.77
N ASP A 43 -4.84 -4.57 -11.62
CA ASP A 43 -5.05 -4.58 -13.06
C ASP A 43 -6.52 -4.45 -13.47
N GLN A 44 -7.23 -3.53 -12.81
CA GLN A 44 -8.67 -3.26 -13.06
C GLN A 44 -9.57 -4.48 -12.81
N VAL A 45 -9.18 -5.38 -11.91
CA VAL A 45 -10.00 -6.52 -11.48
C VAL A 45 -10.04 -6.56 -9.97
N VAL A 46 -11.24 -6.68 -9.39
CA VAL A 46 -11.40 -6.99 -7.96
C VAL A 46 -11.00 -8.44 -7.74
N VAL A 47 -9.92 -8.65 -6.98
CA VAL A 47 -9.36 -9.98 -6.72
C VAL A 47 -9.76 -10.54 -5.36
N ASN A 48 -10.17 -9.68 -4.43
CA ASN A 48 -10.72 -10.07 -3.15
C ASN A 48 -11.73 -9.02 -2.67
N ASP A 49 -12.97 -9.43 -2.43
CA ASP A 49 -14.08 -8.57 -2.03
C ASP A 49 -14.64 -8.92 -0.63
N ARG A 50 -13.94 -9.77 0.13
CA ARG A 50 -14.39 -10.28 1.43
C ARG A 50 -13.45 -9.88 2.55
N ILE A 51 -13.20 -8.59 2.66
CA ILE A 51 -12.26 -8.06 3.64
C ILE A 51 -13.02 -7.13 4.60
N TRP A 52 -12.91 -7.40 5.90
CA TRP A 52 -13.66 -6.67 6.93
C TRP A 52 -12.80 -5.71 7.74
N THR A 53 -11.48 -5.83 7.62
CA THR A 53 -10.54 -4.96 8.35
C THR A 53 -9.56 -4.28 7.42
N PHE A 54 -9.20 -3.05 7.77
CA PHE A 54 -8.21 -2.29 7.00
C PHE A 54 -6.85 -2.99 6.97
N THR A 55 -6.45 -3.61 8.09
CA THR A 55 -5.18 -4.34 8.19
C THR A 55 -5.13 -5.53 7.24
N GLU A 56 -6.21 -6.30 7.11
CA GLU A 56 -6.30 -7.40 6.14
C GLU A 56 -6.20 -6.85 4.70
N ALA A 57 -6.86 -5.73 4.40
CA ALA A 57 -6.81 -5.13 3.07
C ALA A 57 -5.40 -4.64 2.71
N VAL A 58 -4.70 -4.04 3.66
CA VAL A 58 -3.29 -3.64 3.50
C VAL A 58 -2.43 -4.88 3.30
N ASN A 59 -2.57 -5.91 4.13
CA ASN A 59 -1.78 -7.13 4.00
C ASN A 59 -2.00 -7.79 2.63
N ASP A 60 -3.24 -7.95 2.18
CA ASP A 60 -3.57 -8.58 0.91
C ASP A 60 -3.03 -7.76 -0.28
N MET A 61 -3.22 -6.43 -0.27
CA MET A 61 -2.64 -5.55 -1.28
C MET A 61 -1.10 -5.65 -1.32
N PHE A 62 -0.42 -5.69 -0.17
CA PHE A 62 1.03 -5.87 -0.09
C PHE A 62 1.46 -7.23 -0.66
N MET A 63 0.78 -8.31 -0.29
CA MET A 63 1.11 -9.65 -0.78
C MET A 63 1.01 -9.74 -2.30
N ILE A 64 0.03 -9.06 -2.93
CA ILE A 64 -0.11 -9.03 -4.39
C ILE A 64 1.11 -8.37 -5.06
N TYR A 65 1.66 -7.27 -4.52
CA TYR A 65 2.89 -6.67 -5.06
C TYR A 65 4.06 -7.66 -5.08
N TYR A 66 4.16 -8.53 -4.07
CA TYR A 66 5.19 -9.56 -4.01
C TYR A 66 4.90 -10.75 -4.92
N ALA A 67 3.68 -11.29 -4.86
CA ALA A 67 3.25 -12.46 -5.61
C ALA A 67 3.32 -12.24 -7.12
N LEU A 68 2.91 -11.05 -7.58
CA LEU A 68 2.90 -10.68 -8.99
C LEU A 68 4.18 -9.94 -9.43
N ASN A 69 5.14 -9.75 -8.52
CA ASN A 69 6.37 -8.99 -8.75
C ASN A 69 6.13 -7.62 -9.41
N ILE A 70 5.14 -6.88 -8.89
CA ILE A 70 4.79 -5.54 -9.35
C ILE A 70 5.64 -4.51 -8.59
N ASP A 71 6.16 -3.52 -9.30
CA ASP A 71 6.84 -2.40 -8.67
C ASP A 71 5.82 -1.38 -8.11
N TYR A 72 6.10 -0.84 -6.93
CA TYR A 72 5.34 0.26 -6.34
C TYR A 72 5.40 1.49 -7.24
N PRO A 73 4.27 2.21 -7.40
CA PRO A 73 4.26 3.55 -8.00
C PRO A 73 5.25 4.47 -7.29
N VAL A 74 5.92 5.34 -8.05
CA VAL A 74 7.00 6.19 -7.51
C VAL A 74 6.48 7.13 -6.43
N GLU A 75 5.26 7.63 -6.61
CA GLU A 75 4.56 8.55 -5.72
C GLU A 75 4.27 7.91 -4.36
N LEU A 76 4.07 6.59 -4.34
CA LEU A 76 3.75 5.80 -3.15
C LEU A 76 4.97 5.09 -2.55
N GLY A 77 6.09 5.07 -3.27
CA GLY A 77 7.24 4.26 -2.93
C GLY A 77 7.80 4.49 -1.52
N ALA A 78 7.87 5.75 -1.08
CA ALA A 78 8.33 6.07 0.28
C ALA A 78 7.37 5.54 1.36
N THR A 79 6.05 5.70 1.17
CA THR A 79 5.03 5.22 2.11
C THR A 79 5.04 3.70 2.18
N MET A 80 5.07 3.04 1.02
CA MET A 80 5.11 1.57 0.94
C MET A 80 6.38 1.02 1.57
N GLU A 81 7.53 1.66 1.34
CA GLU A 81 8.80 1.27 1.93
C GLU A 81 8.82 1.47 3.46
N PHE A 82 8.22 2.55 3.98
CA PHE A 82 8.05 2.75 5.42
C PHE A 82 7.22 1.63 6.05
N ILE A 83 6.04 1.33 5.49
CA ILE A 83 5.19 0.26 6.01
C ILE A 83 5.91 -1.10 5.96
N LEU A 84 6.59 -1.39 4.85
CA LEU A 84 7.33 -2.63 4.67
C LEU A 84 8.44 -2.82 5.72
N ARG A 85 9.27 -1.79 5.94
CA ARG A 85 10.44 -1.88 6.83
C ARG A 85 10.07 -1.82 8.30
N CYS A 86 9.09 -1.00 8.65
CA CYS A 86 8.77 -0.70 10.04
C CYS A 86 7.64 -1.60 10.54
N ILE A 87 6.52 -1.66 9.81
CA ILE A 87 5.37 -2.46 10.25
C ILE A 87 5.59 -3.95 9.99
N PHE A 88 6.02 -4.31 8.77
CA PHE A 88 6.17 -5.71 8.39
C PHE A 88 7.59 -6.27 8.60
N ARG A 89 8.59 -5.41 8.83
CA ARG A 89 10.01 -5.78 9.01
C ARG A 89 10.58 -6.63 7.87
N ILE A 90 10.09 -6.43 6.64
CA ILE A 90 10.57 -7.11 5.43
C ILE A 90 11.68 -6.27 4.80
N ASN A 91 12.81 -6.89 4.47
CA ASN A 91 13.96 -6.23 3.84
C ASN A 91 14.45 -4.96 4.58
N PRO A 92 14.65 -4.99 5.92
CA PRO A 92 14.85 -3.80 6.75
C PRO A 92 16.09 -2.97 6.38
N ASP A 93 17.13 -3.60 5.83
CA ASP A 93 18.41 -2.93 5.54
C ASP A 93 18.67 -2.65 4.05
N LYS A 94 18.06 -3.44 3.14
CA LYS A 94 18.38 -3.40 1.70
C LYS A 94 17.19 -3.80 0.85
N GLY A 95 17.05 -3.17 -0.32
CA GLY A 95 16.07 -3.52 -1.35
C GLY A 95 14.96 -2.49 -1.47
N SER A 96 14.51 -2.25 -2.70
CA SER A 96 13.38 -1.36 -2.98
C SER A 96 12.56 -1.97 -4.10
N LYS A 97 11.23 -1.92 -3.95
CA LYS A 97 10.24 -2.33 -4.94
C LYS A 97 9.71 -1.13 -5.72
N VAL A 98 10.30 0.05 -5.58
CA VAL A 98 9.83 1.25 -6.27
C VAL A 98 10.34 1.26 -7.70
N GLN A 99 9.48 1.63 -8.66
CA GLN A 99 9.86 1.80 -10.06
C GLN A 99 11.08 2.73 -10.21
N LYS A 100 12.03 2.33 -11.07
CA LYS A 100 13.25 3.11 -11.31
C LYS A 100 12.98 4.28 -12.27
N GLN A 101 13.12 5.51 -11.80
CA GLN A 101 13.14 6.69 -12.69
C GLN A 101 14.56 6.95 -13.23
N GLY A 102 14.82 6.48 -14.46
CA GLY A 102 16.06 6.75 -15.21
C GLY A 102 17.34 6.21 -14.58
N ASN A 103 18.49 6.82 -14.93
CA ASN A 103 19.84 6.40 -14.50
C ASN A 103 20.23 6.81 -13.06
N LYS A 104 19.28 7.23 -12.22
CA LYS A 104 19.59 7.57 -10.82
C LYS A 104 19.95 6.31 -10.04
N LYS A 105 21.09 6.36 -9.33
CA LYS A 105 21.48 5.29 -8.39
C LYS A 105 20.37 5.15 -7.34
N SER A 106 19.73 3.99 -7.32
CA SER A 106 18.79 3.62 -6.27
C SER A 106 19.57 3.53 -4.95
N LEU A 107 19.19 4.37 -3.99
CA LEU A 107 19.70 4.29 -2.63
C LEU A 107 19.13 3.03 -1.95
N ALA A 108 19.87 2.45 -1.01
CA ALA A 108 19.43 1.25 -0.30
C ALA A 108 18.13 1.47 0.49
N VAL A 109 17.89 2.70 0.97
CA VAL A 109 16.69 3.15 1.67
C VAL A 109 16.27 4.52 1.14
N ASN A 110 14.96 4.77 1.01
CA ASN A 110 14.45 6.08 0.63
C ASN A 110 14.80 7.16 1.70
N PRO A 111 15.42 8.30 1.33
CA PRO A 111 15.79 9.36 2.28
C PRO A 111 14.62 9.92 3.11
N LYS A 112 13.40 9.94 2.55
CA LYS A 112 12.20 10.39 3.27
C LYS A 112 11.85 9.42 4.40
N VAL A 113 12.03 8.11 4.16
CA VAL A 113 11.81 7.06 5.17
C VAL A 113 12.83 7.20 6.29
N LEU A 114 14.13 7.37 5.96
CA LEU A 114 15.17 7.61 6.96
C LEU A 114 14.88 8.86 7.80
N SER A 115 14.52 9.98 7.16
CA SER A 115 14.18 11.20 7.88
C SER A 115 12.98 11.03 8.79
N LEU A 116 11.97 10.26 8.37
CA LEU A 116 10.79 9.99 9.18
C LEU A 116 11.17 9.12 10.39
N LEU A 117 11.99 8.09 10.19
CA LEU A 117 12.45 7.21 11.27
C LEU A 117 13.28 7.93 12.33
N SER A 118 14.19 8.81 11.91
CA SER A 118 14.93 9.67 12.85
C SER A 118 13.99 10.48 13.72
N LYS A 119 12.99 11.13 13.10
CA LYS A 119 12.00 11.93 13.83
C LYS A 119 11.16 11.09 14.78
N ILE A 120 10.70 9.92 14.36
CA ILE A 120 9.92 9.01 15.22
C ILE A 120 10.75 8.57 16.44
N SER A 121 12.02 8.21 16.22
CA SER A 121 12.94 7.83 17.28
C SER A 121 13.24 8.97 18.24
N GLU A 122 13.40 10.20 17.76
CA GLU A 122 13.61 11.40 18.58
C GLU A 122 12.43 11.68 19.52
N HIS A 123 11.21 11.28 19.13
CA HIS A 123 9.99 11.48 19.92
C HIS A 123 9.63 10.28 20.81
N GLY A 124 10.54 9.30 20.98
CA GLY A 124 10.36 8.21 21.93
C GLY A 124 9.35 7.14 21.52
N ILE A 125 8.92 7.13 20.26
CA ILE A 125 8.13 6.03 19.71
C ILE A 125 9.13 4.95 19.27
N THR A 126 9.60 4.15 20.22
CA THR A 126 10.73 3.22 20.02
C THR A 126 10.34 1.84 19.49
N ASP A 127 9.03 1.58 19.33
CA ASP A 127 8.50 0.24 18.98
C ASP A 127 7.93 0.15 17.55
N VAL A 128 8.44 0.94 16.60
CA VAL A 128 8.11 0.79 15.16
C VAL A 128 9.25 0.08 14.42
#